data_AF-A0A423HYJ8-F1
#
_entry.id   AF-A0A423HYJ8-F1
#
_cell.length_a   1.000
_cell.length_b   1.000
_cell.length_c   1.000
_cell.angle_alpha   90.00
_cell.angle_beta   90.00
_cell.angle_gamma   90.00
#
_symmetry.space_group_name_H-M   'P 1'
#
loop_
_entity.id
_entity.type
_entity.pdbx_description
1 polymer ?
#
loop_
_entity_poly.entity_id
_entity_poly.type
_entity_poly.pdbx_seq_one_letter_code
_entity_poly.pdbx_strand_id
1 'polypeptide(L)'
;MDGKEVQVPLSELLNGYQRQSDYTKKTMEAAEQRKTADAVVQQAQQERQEYHSKLERMAAQLEGALEQQSQIDWPALLESDPMEYLKQQHLYQQRQALYQQNMQERQQLIQQHQNEQAQAKQISLAKQRENLIAKLPDWKDEAKAAAEQTAISKFLQEQGFEAEDISSIADHRHVLIARDAMRYRDLMAKASVQAKKVQEAPQRVVKPGVTVNGNADGRTTAAKRHAKSGTVESAAEVFLQFL
;
A
#
# COMPACT_ATOMS: atom_id res chain seq x y z
N MET A 1 27.04 33.56 15.35
CA MET A 1 28.26 34.00 14.64
C MET A 1 29.45 33.36 15.34
N ASP A 2 29.71 32.08 15.04
CA ASP A 2 30.96 31.40 15.40
C ASP A 2 31.69 31.12 14.08
N GLY A 3 32.56 32.05 13.68
CA GLY A 3 33.31 32.00 12.43
C GLY A 3 34.56 31.15 12.58
N LYS A 4 34.41 29.81 12.49
CA LYS A 4 35.55 28.93 12.23
C LYS A 4 35.78 28.85 10.73
N GLU A 5 36.85 29.48 10.25
CA GLU A 5 37.35 29.31 8.89
C GLU A 5 37.84 27.85 8.72
N VAL A 6 37.05 27.04 8.02
CA VAL A 6 37.47 25.72 7.58
C VAL A 6 38.15 25.91 6.22
N GLN A 7 39.47 25.70 6.16
CA GLN A 7 40.20 25.61 4.89
C GLN A 7 39.82 24.28 4.21
N VAL A 8 38.83 24.35 3.33
CA VAL A 8 38.45 23.25 2.45
C VAL A 8 39.38 23.27 1.23
N PRO A 9 40.07 22.18 0.86
CA PRO A 9 40.88 22.12 -0.34
C PRO A 9 40.08 22.52 -1.58
N LEU A 10 40.67 23.27 -2.52
CA LEU A 10 40.01 23.70 -3.77
C LEU A 10 39.39 22.51 -4.54
N SER A 11 40.00 21.32 -4.42
CA SER A 11 39.51 20.07 -4.99
C SER A 11 38.19 19.59 -4.38
N GLU A 12 37.93 19.83 -3.10
CA GLU A 12 36.73 19.40 -2.40
C GLU A 12 35.54 20.35 -2.67
N LEU A 13 35.83 21.64 -2.90
CA LEU A 13 34.88 22.64 -3.41
C LEU A 13 34.47 22.37 -4.87
N LEU A 14 35.44 22.00 -5.73
CA LEU A 14 35.17 21.61 -7.13
C LEU A 14 34.36 20.30 -7.23
N ASN A 15 34.69 19.32 -6.38
CA ASN A 15 34.02 18.01 -6.35
C ASN A 15 32.58 18.09 -5.82
N GLY A 16 32.26 19.04 -4.92
CA GLY A 16 30.89 19.28 -4.46
C GLY A 16 29.99 19.88 -5.55
N TYR A 17 30.53 20.82 -6.33
CA TYR A 17 29.81 21.49 -7.42
C TYR A 17 29.56 20.56 -8.62
N GLN A 18 30.53 19.70 -8.98
CA GLN A 18 30.36 18.68 -10.01
C GLN A 18 29.30 17.64 -9.61
N ARG A 19 29.30 17.18 -8.35
CA ARG A 19 28.29 16.23 -7.87
C ARG A 19 26.89 16.84 -7.87
N GLN A 20 26.70 18.07 -7.38
CA GLN A 20 25.37 18.71 -7.38
C GLN A 20 24.85 19.02 -8.79
N SER A 21 25.71 19.46 -9.72
CA SER A 21 25.35 19.61 -11.14
C SER A 21 24.93 18.27 -11.75
N ASP A 22 25.67 17.19 -11.49
CA ASP A 22 25.36 15.87 -12.04
C ASP A 22 24.11 15.24 -11.43
N TYR A 23 23.87 15.41 -10.12
CA TYR A 23 22.62 15.01 -9.49
C TYR A 23 21.44 15.80 -10.02
N THR A 24 21.59 17.12 -10.22
CA THR A 24 20.52 17.96 -10.77
C THR A 24 20.24 17.58 -12.23
N LYS A 25 21.27 17.37 -13.06
CA LYS A 25 21.12 16.91 -14.44
C LYS A 25 20.49 15.53 -14.52
N LYS A 26 20.96 14.54 -13.75
CA LYS A 26 20.36 13.20 -13.72
C LYS A 26 18.94 13.19 -13.16
N THR A 27 18.65 14.04 -12.18
CA THR A 27 17.29 14.18 -11.65
C THR A 27 16.38 14.87 -12.67
N MET A 28 16.88 15.88 -13.39
CA MET A 28 16.16 16.51 -14.50
C MET A 28 15.96 15.55 -15.66
N GLU A 29 16.97 14.78 -16.07
CA GLU A 29 16.86 13.74 -17.09
C GLU A 29 15.88 12.64 -16.67
N ALA A 30 15.93 12.18 -15.41
CA ALA A 30 14.98 11.20 -14.88
C ALA A 30 13.56 11.76 -14.75
N ALA A 31 13.41 13.03 -14.38
CA ALA A 31 12.13 13.72 -14.32
C ALA A 31 11.56 13.96 -15.72
N GLU A 32 12.40 14.33 -16.68
CA GLU A 32 12.02 14.50 -18.08
C GLU A 32 11.67 13.15 -18.71
N GLN A 33 12.44 12.09 -18.45
CA GLN A 33 12.11 10.72 -18.85
C GLN A 33 10.80 10.21 -18.23
N ARG A 34 10.52 10.54 -16.97
CA ARG A 34 9.23 10.21 -16.33
C ARG A 34 8.09 11.00 -16.95
N LYS A 35 8.29 12.30 -17.17
CA LYS A 35 7.29 13.16 -17.78
C LYS A 35 6.97 12.73 -19.22
N THR A 36 7.99 12.35 -20.00
CA THR A 36 7.79 11.82 -21.35
C THR A 36 7.13 10.44 -21.30
N ALA A 37 7.51 9.56 -20.38
CA ALA A 37 6.82 8.27 -20.18
C ALA A 37 5.35 8.45 -19.77
N ASP A 38 5.06 9.35 -18.83
CA ASP A 38 3.69 9.66 -18.39
C ASP A 38 2.87 10.25 -19.55
N ALA A 39 3.46 11.15 -20.34
CA ALA A 39 2.83 11.71 -21.53
C ALA A 39 2.52 10.63 -22.58
N VAL A 40 3.45 9.69 -22.83
CA VAL A 40 3.25 8.56 -23.74
C VAL A 40 2.15 7.63 -23.23
N VAL A 41 2.11 7.35 -21.93
CA VAL A 41 1.04 6.53 -21.32
C VAL A 41 -0.32 7.21 -21.47
N GLN A 42 -0.41 8.51 -21.19
CA GLN A 42 -1.64 9.29 -21.35
C GLN A 42 -2.10 9.32 -22.81
N GLN A 43 -1.18 9.58 -23.74
CA GLN A 43 -1.47 9.55 -25.17
C GLN A 43 -1.96 8.17 -25.63
N ALA A 44 -1.28 7.10 -25.22
CA ALA A 44 -1.70 5.73 -25.54
C ALA A 44 -3.07 5.38 -24.94
N GLN A 45 -3.42 5.91 -23.76
CA GLN A 45 -4.76 5.77 -23.18
C GLN A 45 -5.82 6.50 -23.99
N GLN A 46 -5.54 7.74 -24.43
CA GLN A 46 -6.43 8.51 -25.29
C GLN A 46 -6.65 7.82 -26.65
N GLU A 47 -5.57 7.38 -27.30
CA GLU A 47 -5.65 6.65 -28.58
C GLU A 47 -6.50 5.39 -28.47
N ARG A 48 -6.36 4.63 -27.37
CA ARG A 48 -7.21 3.46 -27.08
C ARG A 48 -8.68 3.82 -26.87
N GLN A 49 -8.97 4.89 -26.13
CA GLN A 49 -10.35 5.36 -25.91
C GLN A 49 -11.00 5.83 -27.21
N GLU A 50 -10.25 6.54 -28.05
CA GLU A 50 -10.71 6.94 -29.38
C GLU A 50 -10.95 5.73 -30.28
N TYR A 51 -10.04 4.75 -30.25
CA TYR A 51 -10.18 3.51 -31.01
C TYR A 51 -11.42 2.72 -30.59
N HIS A 52 -11.62 2.53 -29.28
CA HIS A 52 -12.83 1.91 -28.75
C HIS A 52 -14.09 2.65 -29.20
N SER A 53 -14.11 3.98 -29.11
CA SER A 53 -15.24 4.81 -29.57
C SER A 53 -15.51 4.69 -31.07
N LYS A 54 -14.45 4.53 -31.90
CA LYS A 54 -14.60 4.26 -33.34
C LYS A 54 -15.24 2.89 -33.58
N LEU A 55 -14.82 1.87 -32.84
CA LEU A 55 -15.40 0.53 -32.94
C LEU A 55 -16.88 0.53 -32.56
N GLU A 56 -17.28 1.20 -31.47
CA GLU A 56 -18.69 1.33 -31.06
C GLU A 56 -19.55 2.01 -32.14
N ARG A 57 -19.06 3.12 -32.72
CA ARG A 57 -19.79 3.80 -33.80
C ARG A 57 -19.93 2.94 -35.04
N MET A 58 -18.88 2.23 -35.42
CA MET A 58 -18.91 1.31 -36.56
C MET A 58 -19.88 0.14 -36.32
N ALA A 59 -19.92 -0.40 -35.10
CA ALA A 59 -20.89 -1.42 -34.71
C ALA A 59 -22.32 -0.93 -34.90
N ALA A 60 -22.67 0.22 -34.32
CA ALA A 60 -24.01 0.80 -34.41
C ALA A 60 -24.43 1.12 -35.86
N GLN A 61 -23.48 1.60 -36.68
CA GLN A 61 -23.73 1.85 -38.11
C GLN A 61 -24.00 0.56 -38.89
N LEU A 62 -23.21 -0.49 -38.66
CA LEU A 62 -23.39 -1.78 -39.31
C LEU A 62 -24.67 -2.49 -38.86
N GLU A 63 -24.99 -2.41 -37.57
CA GLU A 63 -26.21 -2.96 -36.99
C GLU A 63 -27.46 -2.31 -37.62
N GLY A 64 -27.52 -0.98 -37.67
CA GLY A 64 -28.62 -0.28 -38.33
C GLY A 64 -28.73 -0.60 -39.84
N ALA A 65 -27.60 -0.75 -40.53
CA ALA A 65 -27.59 -1.11 -41.95
C ALA A 65 -28.04 -2.56 -42.21
N LEU A 66 -27.72 -3.48 -41.30
CA LEU A 66 -28.18 -4.87 -41.33
C LEU A 66 -29.67 -4.98 -40.99
N GLU A 67 -30.14 -4.20 -40.02
CA GLU A 67 -31.56 -4.14 -39.64
C GLU A 67 -32.42 -3.63 -40.82
N GLN A 68 -31.98 -2.57 -41.52
CA GLN A 68 -32.64 -2.09 -42.73
C GLN A 68 -32.72 -3.17 -43.83
N GLN A 69 -31.63 -3.93 -44.04
CA GLN A 69 -31.62 -5.01 -45.03
C GLN A 69 -32.45 -6.23 -44.60
N SER A 70 -32.67 -6.43 -43.30
CA SER A 70 -33.53 -7.50 -42.80
C SER A 70 -35.01 -7.30 -43.16
N GLN A 71 -35.40 -6.07 -43.47
CA GLN A 71 -36.77 -5.70 -43.89
C GLN A 71 -37.04 -5.95 -45.38
N ILE A 72 -36.01 -6.31 -46.17
CA ILE A 72 -36.15 -6.63 -47.59
C ILE A 72 -36.90 -7.96 -47.74
N ASP A 73 -37.95 -7.97 -48.56
CA ASP A 73 -38.60 -9.20 -49.01
C ASP A 73 -37.74 -9.87 -50.08
N TRP A 74 -36.82 -10.73 -49.63
CA TRP A 74 -35.85 -11.41 -50.49
C TRP A 74 -36.49 -12.29 -51.57
N PRO A 75 -37.53 -13.10 -51.28
CA PRO A 75 -38.28 -13.82 -52.31
C PRO A 75 -38.85 -12.90 -53.40
N ALA A 76 -39.53 -11.83 -53.02
CA ALA A 76 -40.11 -10.91 -53.99
C ALA A 76 -39.04 -10.16 -54.81
N LEU A 77 -37.91 -9.79 -54.19
CA LEU A 77 -36.80 -9.15 -54.89
C LEU A 77 -36.12 -10.10 -55.88
N LEU A 78 -35.99 -11.38 -55.54
CA LEU A 78 -35.42 -12.38 -56.45
C LEU A 78 -36.28 -12.60 -57.69
N GLU A 79 -37.60 -12.59 -57.55
CA GLU A 79 -38.54 -12.75 -58.67
C GLU A 79 -38.62 -11.51 -59.56
N SER A 80 -38.55 -10.31 -58.96
CA SER A 80 -38.70 -9.03 -59.67
C SER A 80 -37.40 -8.51 -60.29
N ASP A 81 -36.27 -8.62 -59.59
CA ASP A 81 -34.93 -8.20 -60.05
C ASP A 81 -33.81 -9.08 -59.46
N PRO A 82 -33.47 -10.20 -60.14
CA PRO A 82 -32.39 -11.09 -59.72
C PRO A 82 -31.01 -10.42 -59.61
N MET A 83 -30.76 -9.35 -60.38
CA MET A 83 -29.46 -8.68 -60.38
C MET A 83 -29.33 -7.78 -59.16
N GLU A 84 -30.40 -7.05 -58.79
CA GLU A 84 -30.44 -6.29 -57.55
C GLU A 84 -30.42 -7.20 -56.31
N TYR A 85 -31.09 -8.35 -56.36
CA TYR A 85 -30.97 -9.38 -55.32
C TYR A 85 -29.51 -9.75 -55.05
N LEU A 86 -28.73 -10.08 -56.08
CA LEU A 86 -27.32 -10.48 -55.92
C LEU A 86 -26.47 -9.36 -55.31
N LYS A 87 -26.70 -8.10 -55.71
CA LYS A 87 -26.03 -6.95 -55.12
C LYS A 87 -26.35 -6.80 -53.64
N GLN A 88 -27.64 -6.86 -53.27
CA GLN A 88 -28.07 -6.73 -51.89
C GLN A 88 -27.55 -7.87 -51.03
N GLN A 89 -27.55 -9.10 -51.55
CA GLN A 89 -27.00 -10.26 -50.87
C GLN A 89 -25.49 -10.11 -50.61
N HIS A 90 -24.72 -9.66 -51.61
CA HIS A 90 -23.29 -9.41 -51.45
C HIS A 90 -23.01 -8.30 -50.42
N LEU A 91 -23.77 -7.21 -50.46
CA LEU A 91 -23.67 -6.12 -49.47
C LEU A 91 -24.00 -6.60 -48.06
N TYR A 92 -25.05 -7.42 -47.91
CA TYR A 92 -25.42 -8.00 -46.62
C TYR A 92 -24.30 -8.88 -46.06
N GLN A 93 -23.76 -9.79 -46.87
CA GLN A 93 -22.64 -10.66 -46.46
C GLN A 93 -21.39 -9.84 -46.08
N GLN A 94 -21.06 -8.81 -46.85
CA GLN A 94 -19.93 -7.93 -46.54
C GLN A 94 -20.14 -7.19 -45.20
N ARG A 95 -21.34 -6.63 -44.98
CA ARG A 95 -21.66 -5.94 -43.72
C ARG A 95 -21.65 -6.89 -42.54
N GLN A 96 -22.17 -8.10 -42.71
CA GLN A 96 -22.17 -9.13 -41.67
C GLN A 96 -20.74 -9.53 -41.30
N ALA A 97 -19.85 -9.72 -42.30
CA ALA A 97 -18.45 -10.02 -42.06
C ALA A 97 -17.73 -8.88 -41.32
N LEU A 98 -17.94 -7.63 -41.74
CA LEU A 98 -17.38 -6.45 -41.07
C LEU A 98 -17.90 -6.29 -39.64
N TYR A 99 -19.18 -6.59 -39.41
CA TYR A 99 -19.78 -6.55 -38.07
C TYR A 99 -19.14 -7.59 -37.15
N GLN A 100 -18.99 -8.83 -37.62
CA GLN A 100 -18.33 -9.89 -36.85
C GLN A 100 -16.87 -9.53 -36.55
N GLN A 101 -16.13 -9.00 -37.51
CA GLN A 101 -14.75 -8.53 -37.30
C GLN A 101 -14.69 -7.43 -36.23
N ASN A 102 -15.58 -6.44 -36.31
CA ASN A 102 -15.67 -5.37 -35.31
C ASN A 102 -15.97 -5.92 -33.91
N MET A 103 -16.90 -6.87 -33.79
CA MET A 103 -17.20 -7.51 -32.49
C MET A 103 -16.01 -8.29 -31.93
N GLN A 104 -15.27 -9.01 -32.76
CA GLN A 104 -14.05 -9.72 -32.35
C GLN A 104 -13.00 -8.75 -31.84
N GLU A 105 -12.76 -7.64 -32.55
CA GLU A 105 -11.82 -6.60 -32.15
C GLU A 105 -12.20 -5.96 -30.79
N ARG A 106 -13.49 -5.65 -30.60
CA ARG A 106 -14.00 -5.14 -29.31
C ARG A 106 -13.74 -6.13 -28.17
N GLN A 107 -14.03 -7.41 -28.39
CA GLN A 107 -13.80 -8.45 -27.39
C GLN A 107 -12.31 -8.59 -27.05
N GLN A 108 -11.43 -8.53 -28.05
CA GLN A 108 -9.98 -8.56 -27.85
C GLN A 108 -9.50 -7.37 -27.02
N LEU A 109 -9.99 -6.16 -27.31
CA LEU A 109 -9.65 -4.95 -26.57
C LEU A 109 -10.09 -5.04 -25.11
N ILE A 110 -11.30 -5.54 -24.85
CA ILE A 110 -11.80 -5.77 -23.48
C ILE A 110 -10.92 -6.79 -22.74
N GLN A 111 -10.58 -7.91 -23.38
CA GLN A 111 -9.72 -8.92 -22.77
C GLN A 111 -8.33 -8.39 -22.47
N GLN A 112 -7.74 -7.63 -23.40
CA GLN A 112 -6.45 -6.98 -23.20
C GLN A 112 -6.50 -6.04 -21.99
N HIS A 113 -7.55 -5.20 -21.91
CA HIS A 113 -7.71 -4.27 -20.81
C HIS A 113 -7.83 -4.97 -19.44
N GLN A 114 -8.60 -6.06 -19.37
CA GLN A 114 -8.72 -6.86 -18.15
C GLN A 114 -7.37 -7.48 -17.73
N ASN A 115 -6.62 -7.99 -18.69
CA ASN A 115 -5.29 -8.56 -18.44
C ASN A 115 -4.31 -7.50 -17.93
N GLU A 116 -4.30 -6.31 -18.53
CA GLU A 116 -3.47 -5.18 -18.11
C GLU A 116 -3.82 -4.73 -16.68
N GLN A 117 -5.11 -4.62 -16.35
CA GLN A 117 -5.55 -4.29 -15.00
C GLN A 117 -5.13 -5.35 -13.97
N ALA A 118 -5.28 -6.63 -14.31
CA ALA A 118 -4.87 -7.73 -13.44
C ALA A 118 -3.35 -7.71 -13.16
N GLN A 119 -2.54 -7.47 -14.18
CA GLN A 119 -1.09 -7.32 -14.04
C GLN A 119 -0.73 -6.09 -13.19
N ALA A 120 -1.35 -4.93 -13.45
CA ALA A 120 -1.13 -3.73 -12.66
C ALA A 120 -1.49 -3.94 -11.18
N LYS A 121 -2.59 -4.64 -10.90
CA LYS A 121 -3.00 -5.03 -9.55
C LYS A 121 -1.96 -5.95 -8.90
N GLN A 122 -1.46 -6.96 -9.61
CA GLN A 122 -0.43 -7.88 -9.10
C GLN A 122 0.88 -7.15 -8.75
N ILE A 123 1.33 -6.23 -9.63
CA ILE A 123 2.52 -5.40 -9.38
C ILE A 123 2.30 -4.51 -8.14
N SER A 124 1.13 -3.88 -8.03
CA SER A 124 0.79 -3.06 -6.87
C SER A 124 0.81 -3.88 -5.58
N LEU A 125 0.18 -5.05 -5.56
CA LEU A 125 0.15 -5.95 -4.40
C LEU A 125 1.57 -6.41 -3.98
N ALA A 126 2.43 -6.74 -4.95
CA ALA A 126 3.82 -7.09 -4.66
C ALA A 126 4.56 -5.94 -3.97
N LYS A 127 4.38 -4.71 -4.46
CA LYS A 127 4.96 -3.49 -3.86
C LYS A 127 4.39 -3.21 -2.46
N GLN A 128 3.09 -3.41 -2.25
CA GLN A 128 2.47 -3.29 -0.93
C GLN A 128 3.08 -4.29 0.05
N ARG A 129 3.27 -5.56 -0.38
CA ARG A 129 3.92 -6.59 0.43
C ARG A 129 5.37 -6.25 0.77
N GLU A 130 6.14 -5.75 -0.20
CA GLU A 130 7.52 -5.31 0.02
C GLU A 130 7.58 -4.20 1.08
N ASN A 131 6.73 -3.17 0.94
CA ASN A 131 6.65 -2.07 1.90
C ASN A 131 6.23 -2.56 3.29
N LEU A 132 5.31 -3.53 3.36
CA LEU A 132 4.88 -4.13 4.63
C LEU A 132 6.04 -4.85 5.32
N ILE A 133 6.79 -5.68 4.60
CA ILE A 133 7.95 -6.42 5.13
C ILE A 133 9.07 -5.46 5.54
N ALA A 134 9.26 -4.37 4.81
CA ALA A 134 10.24 -3.34 5.17
C ALA A 134 9.90 -2.66 6.52
N LYS A 135 8.61 -2.50 6.84
CA LYS A 135 8.13 -1.94 8.12
C LYS A 135 7.99 -2.99 9.22
N LEU A 136 7.74 -4.24 8.87
CA LEU A 136 7.60 -5.38 9.77
C LEU A 136 8.58 -6.50 9.37
N PRO A 137 9.89 -6.38 9.68
CA PRO A 137 10.89 -7.37 9.28
C PRO A 137 10.63 -8.77 9.84
N ASP A 138 9.97 -8.87 10.99
CA ASP A 138 9.57 -10.13 11.61
C ASP A 138 8.59 -10.94 10.75
N TRP A 139 7.86 -10.29 9.84
CA TRP A 139 6.94 -10.95 8.91
C TRP A 139 7.64 -11.61 7.72
N LYS A 140 8.98 -11.58 7.67
CA LYS A 140 9.75 -12.48 6.81
C LYS A 140 9.60 -13.94 7.22
N ASP A 141 9.35 -14.19 8.51
CA ASP A 141 8.96 -15.49 9.03
C ASP A 141 7.46 -15.70 8.79
N GLU A 142 7.13 -16.67 7.94
CA GLU A 142 5.76 -16.94 7.52
C GLU A 142 4.87 -17.39 8.69
N ALA A 143 5.42 -18.09 9.68
CA ALA A 143 4.65 -18.51 10.85
C ALA A 143 4.29 -17.31 11.73
N LYS A 144 5.22 -16.37 11.92
CA LYS A 144 4.95 -15.12 12.66
C LYS A 144 3.96 -14.23 11.91
N ALA A 145 4.10 -14.11 10.59
CA ALA A 145 3.19 -13.35 9.76
C ALA A 145 1.76 -13.91 9.82
N ALA A 146 1.60 -15.23 9.65
CA ALA A 146 0.30 -15.90 9.70
C ALA A 146 -0.38 -15.77 11.07
N ALA A 147 0.40 -15.89 12.16
CA ALA A 147 -0.11 -15.71 13.52
C ALA A 147 -0.62 -14.27 13.76
N GLU A 148 0.14 -13.25 13.38
CA GLU A 148 -0.31 -11.85 13.51
C GLU A 148 -1.47 -11.52 12.56
N GLN A 149 -1.48 -12.02 11.32
CA GLN A 149 -2.60 -11.82 10.40
C GLN A 149 -3.90 -12.39 10.96
N THR A 150 -3.84 -13.58 11.56
CA THR A 150 -5.01 -14.20 12.22
C THR A 150 -5.48 -13.36 13.40
N ALA A 151 -4.55 -12.86 14.23
CA ALA A 151 -4.90 -12.00 15.36
C ALA A 151 -5.52 -10.67 14.91
N ILE A 152 -4.97 -10.04 13.86
CA ILE A 152 -5.49 -8.79 13.29
C ILE A 152 -6.89 -9.02 12.70
N SER A 153 -7.09 -10.10 11.94
CA SER A 153 -8.39 -10.46 11.37
C SER A 153 -9.44 -10.62 12.46
N LYS A 154 -9.12 -11.37 13.53
CA LYS A 154 -10.01 -11.52 14.69
C LYS A 154 -10.32 -10.18 15.36
N PHE A 155 -9.31 -9.35 15.58
CA PHE A 155 -9.50 -8.02 16.17
C PHE A 155 -10.44 -7.15 15.31
N LEU A 156 -10.28 -7.15 13.98
CA LEU A 156 -11.16 -6.40 13.09
C LEU A 156 -12.60 -6.92 13.11
N GLN A 157 -12.79 -8.24 13.17
CA GLN A 157 -14.12 -8.84 13.36
C GLN A 157 -14.76 -8.39 14.67
N GLU A 158 -13.99 -8.34 15.76
CA GLU A 158 -14.46 -7.82 17.05
C GLU A 158 -14.80 -6.32 17.00
N GLN A 159 -14.23 -5.56 16.05
CA GLN A 159 -14.59 -4.16 15.78
C GLN A 159 -15.78 -4.02 14.80
N GLY A 160 -16.35 -5.11 14.30
CA GLY A 160 -17.52 -5.11 13.40
C GLY A 160 -17.20 -5.08 11.91
N PHE A 161 -15.98 -5.41 11.50
CA PHE A 161 -15.66 -5.61 10.08
C PHE A 161 -16.12 -7.00 9.60
N GLU A 162 -16.70 -7.04 8.41
CA GLU A 162 -17.09 -8.28 7.76
C GLU A 162 -15.88 -9.02 7.18
N ALA A 163 -16.01 -10.34 6.99
CA ALA A 163 -14.92 -11.17 6.47
C ALA A 163 -14.46 -10.73 5.07
N GLU A 164 -15.40 -10.28 4.23
CA GLU A 164 -15.10 -9.79 2.88
C GLU A 164 -14.25 -8.50 2.94
N ASP A 165 -14.61 -7.56 3.81
CA ASP A 165 -13.85 -6.31 4.00
C ASP A 165 -12.43 -6.60 4.46
N ILE A 166 -12.25 -7.51 5.42
CA ILE A 166 -10.94 -7.91 5.92
C ILE A 166 -10.10 -8.56 4.82
N SER A 167 -10.71 -9.44 4.01
CA SER A 167 -10.03 -10.11 2.90
C SER A 167 -9.60 -9.15 1.78
N SER A 168 -10.29 -8.02 1.66
CA SER A 168 -10.01 -6.98 0.66
C SER A 168 -8.85 -6.05 1.03
N ILE A 169 -8.31 -6.15 2.26
CA ILE A 169 -7.22 -5.28 2.74
C ILE A 169 -5.93 -5.59 1.99
N ALA A 170 -5.64 -4.77 0.98
CA ALA A 170 -4.43 -4.85 0.16
C ALA A 170 -3.35 -3.82 0.54
N ASP A 171 -3.75 -2.68 1.12
CA ASP A 171 -2.84 -1.60 1.45
C ASP A 171 -2.10 -1.90 2.76
N HIS A 172 -0.76 -1.92 2.70
CA HIS A 172 0.08 -2.17 3.87
C HIS A 172 -0.19 -1.19 5.02
N ARG A 173 -0.61 0.05 4.73
CA ARG A 173 -0.92 1.07 5.74
C ARG A 173 -2.12 0.68 6.59
N HIS A 174 -3.14 0.07 5.99
CA HIS A 174 -4.31 -0.42 6.72
C HIS A 174 -3.93 -1.57 7.66
N VAL A 175 -3.06 -2.48 7.19
CA VAL A 175 -2.54 -3.58 8.03
C VAL A 175 -1.76 -3.03 9.22
N LEU A 176 -0.90 -2.03 9.01
CA LEU A 176 -0.13 -1.39 10.08
C LEU A 176 -1.04 -0.71 11.12
N ILE A 177 -2.04 0.07 10.68
CA ILE A 177 -2.98 0.74 11.58
C ILE A 177 -3.80 -0.29 12.39
N ALA A 178 -4.30 -1.33 11.73
CA ALA A 178 -5.06 -2.39 12.41
C ALA A 178 -4.21 -3.11 13.46
N ARG A 179 -2.96 -3.42 13.12
CA ARG A 179 -1.99 -4.02 14.03
C ARG A 179 -1.69 -3.13 15.23
N ASP A 180 -1.46 -1.85 15.00
CA ASP A 180 -1.13 -0.90 16.07
C ASP A 180 -2.33 -0.69 16.99
N ALA A 181 -3.53 -0.59 16.44
CA ALA A 181 -4.78 -0.51 17.22
C ALA A 181 -5.00 -1.76 18.08
N MET A 182 -4.80 -2.95 17.51
CA MET A 182 -4.88 -4.22 18.24
C MET A 182 -3.88 -4.26 19.39
N ARG A 183 -2.60 -3.98 19.13
CA ARG A 183 -1.53 -4.00 20.15
C ARG A 183 -1.78 -2.96 21.24
N TYR A 184 -2.28 -1.79 20.89
CA TYR A 184 -2.65 -0.77 21.86
C TYR A 184 -3.77 -1.26 22.78
N ARG A 185 -4.82 -1.88 22.22
CA ARG A 185 -5.91 -2.47 23.01
C ARG A 185 -5.41 -3.53 23.98
N ASP A 186 -4.53 -4.43 23.52
CA ASP A 186 -3.92 -5.48 24.34
C ASP A 186 -3.09 -4.90 25.50
N LEU A 187 -2.31 -3.85 25.23
CA LEU A 187 -1.52 -3.16 26.26
C LEU A 187 -2.43 -2.54 27.31
N MET A 188 -3.49 -1.85 26.91
CA MET A 188 -4.45 -1.24 27.84
C MET A 188 -5.19 -2.30 28.67
N ALA A 189 -5.58 -3.42 28.06
CA ALA A 189 -6.19 -4.54 28.78
C ALA A 189 -5.22 -5.12 29.83
N LYS A 190 -3.97 -5.39 29.45
CA LYS A 190 -2.93 -5.90 30.37
C LYS A 190 -2.62 -4.94 31.50
N ALA A 191 -2.51 -3.64 31.21
CA ALA A 191 -2.29 -2.61 32.21
C ALA A 191 -3.43 -2.56 33.25
N SER A 192 -4.68 -2.69 32.81
CA SER A 192 -5.84 -2.74 33.72
C SER A 192 -5.82 -3.96 34.64
N VAL A 193 -5.41 -5.13 34.13
CA VAL A 193 -5.30 -6.37 34.92
C VAL A 193 -4.14 -6.27 35.91
N GLN A 194 -2.99 -5.72 35.49
CA GLN A 194 -1.86 -5.50 36.39
C GLN A 194 -2.21 -4.50 37.50
N ALA A 195 -2.90 -3.40 37.17
CA ALA A 195 -3.36 -2.44 38.16
C ALA A 195 -4.29 -3.08 39.21
N LYS A 196 -5.23 -3.94 38.78
CA LYS A 196 -6.10 -4.70 39.69
C LYS A 196 -5.30 -5.65 40.59
N LYS A 197 -4.34 -6.39 40.02
CA LYS A 197 -3.46 -7.29 40.81
C LYS A 197 -2.63 -6.54 41.86
N VAL A 198 -2.16 -5.32 41.55
CA VAL A 198 -1.42 -4.49 42.52
C VAL A 198 -2.34 -3.97 43.62
N GLN A 199 -3.59 -3.61 43.30
CA GLN A 199 -4.57 -3.19 44.30
C GLN A 199 -5.03 -4.34 45.22
N GLU A 200 -5.19 -5.54 44.66
CA GLU A 200 -5.59 -6.75 45.40
C GLU A 200 -4.42 -7.41 46.16
N ALA A 201 -3.17 -7.02 45.86
CA ALA A 201 -2.01 -7.52 46.60
C ALA A 201 -2.08 -7.04 48.06
N PRO A 202 -1.92 -7.93 49.06
CA PRO A 202 -2.02 -7.56 50.46
C PRO A 202 -1.00 -6.46 50.79
N GLN A 203 -1.50 -5.32 51.28
CA GLN A 203 -0.62 -4.24 51.75
C GLN A 203 0.23 -4.79 52.89
N ARG A 204 1.56 -4.61 52.78
CA ARG A 204 2.49 -5.02 53.83
C ARG A 204 2.25 -4.15 55.05
N VAL A 205 1.41 -4.64 55.97
CA VAL A 205 1.20 -4.05 57.28
C VAL A 205 2.49 -4.18 58.09
N VAL A 206 3.26 -3.10 58.13
CA VAL A 206 4.30 -2.92 59.14
C VAL A 206 3.59 -2.70 60.48
N LYS A 207 3.68 -3.69 61.37
CA LYS A 207 3.23 -3.52 62.77
C LYS A 207 4.03 -2.36 63.39
N PRO A 208 3.37 -1.36 64.02
CA PRO A 208 4.08 -0.34 64.77
C PRO A 208 4.94 -1.01 65.84
N GLY A 209 6.25 -0.75 65.84
CA GLY A 209 7.19 -1.24 66.87
C GLY A 209 8.01 -2.50 66.53
N VAL A 210 7.92 -3.07 65.33
CA VAL A 210 8.83 -4.16 64.91
C VAL A 210 9.92 -3.61 64.00
N THR A 211 11.15 -3.50 64.51
CA THR A 211 12.34 -3.29 63.68
C THR A 211 12.60 -4.57 62.89
N VAL A 212 12.13 -4.59 61.64
CA VAL A 212 12.54 -5.62 60.68
C VAL A 212 14.01 -5.37 60.38
N ASN A 213 14.90 -6.18 60.95
CA ASN A 213 16.26 -6.36 60.45
C ASN A 213 16.20 -7.09 59.10
N GLY A 214 15.56 -6.46 58.13
CA GLY A 214 15.78 -6.79 56.73
C GLY A 214 17.08 -6.11 56.34
N ASN A 215 17.97 -6.84 55.67
CA ASN A 215 19.17 -6.25 55.08
C ASN A 215 18.76 -4.97 54.37
N ALA A 216 19.16 -3.83 54.94
CA ALA A 216 18.77 -2.54 54.41
C ALA A 216 19.33 -2.48 52.99
N ASP A 217 18.48 -2.16 52.02
CA ASP A 217 18.92 -1.97 50.65
C ASP A 217 20.09 -0.96 50.66
N GLY A 218 21.27 -1.44 50.29
CA GLY A 218 22.53 -0.68 50.36
C GLY A 218 22.41 0.64 49.62
N ARG A 219 21.59 0.67 48.55
CA ARG A 219 21.25 1.87 47.78
C ARG A 219 20.48 2.88 48.60
N THR A 220 19.40 2.47 49.27
CA THR A 220 18.59 3.37 50.10
C THR A 220 19.35 3.88 51.32
N THR A 221 20.27 3.07 51.85
CA THR A 221 21.07 3.42 53.02
C THR A 221 22.17 4.42 52.65
N ALA A 222 22.88 4.17 51.55
CA ALA A 222 23.87 5.11 51.01
C ALA A 222 23.23 6.45 50.64
N ALA A 223 22.07 6.43 49.97
CA ALA A 223 21.36 7.66 49.59
C ALA A 223 20.92 8.47 50.82
N LYS A 224 20.40 7.82 51.86
CA LYS A 224 20.03 8.49 53.12
C LYS A 224 21.25 9.03 53.87
N ARG A 225 22.39 8.34 53.81
CA ARG A 225 23.63 8.81 54.43
C ARG A 225 24.14 10.06 53.71
N HIS A 226 24.20 10.04 52.38
CA HIS A 226 24.60 11.21 51.60
C HIS A 226 23.67 12.41 51.82
N ALA A 227 22.36 12.20 51.85
CA ALA A 227 21.39 13.26 52.15
C ALA A 227 21.59 13.90 53.55
N LYS A 228 22.21 13.17 54.50
CA LYS A 228 22.53 13.68 55.84
C LYS A 228 23.92 14.30 55.95
N SER A 229 24.94 13.69 55.33
CA SER A 229 26.33 14.13 55.46
C SER A 229 26.76 15.13 54.40
N GLY A 230 26.18 15.08 53.19
CA GLY A 230 26.49 15.99 52.08
C GLY A 230 27.92 15.93 51.55
N THR A 231 28.75 15.01 52.03
CA THR A 231 30.17 14.91 51.66
C THR A 231 30.38 14.18 50.34
N VAL A 232 31.50 14.45 49.68
CA VAL A 232 31.89 13.81 48.40
C VAL A 232 32.08 12.30 48.58
N GLU A 233 32.62 11.87 49.72
CA GLU A 233 32.80 10.45 50.06
C GLU A 233 31.46 9.71 50.15
N SER A 234 30.45 10.33 50.77
CA SER A 234 29.12 9.75 50.86
C SER A 234 28.39 9.72 49.51
N ALA A 235 28.69 10.64 48.60
CA ALA A 235 28.19 10.60 47.22
C ALA A 235 28.81 9.45 46.43
N ALA A 236 30.11 9.21 46.60
CA ALA A 236 30.81 8.09 45.96
C ALA A 236 30.23 6.74 46.41
N GLU A 237 29.90 6.58 47.70
CA GLU A 237 29.20 5.39 48.20
C GLU A 237 27.85 5.14 47.51
N VAL A 238 27.10 6.21 47.15
CA VAL A 238 25.84 6.10 46.39
C VAL A 238 26.12 5.64 44.96
N PHE A 239 27.10 6.24 44.29
CA PHE A 239 27.43 5.90 42.91
C PHE A 239 27.91 4.45 42.76
N LEU A 240 28.70 3.93 43.70
CA LEU A 240 29.18 2.55 43.67
C LEU A 240 28.05 1.51 43.73
N GLN A 241 26.85 1.87 44.19
CA GLN A 241 25.72 0.96 44.22
C GLN A 241 25.03 0.79 42.84
N PHE A 242 25.39 1.61 41.83
CA PHE A 242 24.81 1.57 40.49
C PHE A 242 25.71 0.91 39.43
N LEU A 243 26.96 0.58 39.79
CA LEU A 243 27.86 -0.25 38.98
C LEU A 243 27.60 -1.74 39.26
#